data_AF-A0A1H1AS66-F1
#
_entry.id   AF-A0A1H1AS66-F1
#
_cell.length_a   1.000
_cell.length_b   1.000
_cell.length_c   1.000
_cell.angle_alpha   90.00
_cell.angle_beta   90.00
_cell.angle_gamma   90.00
#
_symmetry.space_group_name_H-M   'P 1'
#
loop_
_entity.id
_entity.type
_entity.pdbx_description
1 polymer ?
#
loop_
_entity_poly.entity_id
_entity_poly.type
_entity_poly.pdbx_seq_one_letter_code
_entity_poly.pdbx_strand_id
1 'polypeptide(L)'
;MDFFTIYLKNNDLVIENSFTAQKIRLDSIDDVIIFSAQERGRFKVFIFTTLPIITEAKSETFINKLVFSAFKTFNKNSNEIKTHFEEKEVNTLLKILADNLDNVMISNDLEGSLLWRETDNGFTIKGIKLIYSKNKLGLAEVLKKHNILR
;
A
#
# COMPACT_ATOMS: atom_id res chain seq x y z
N MET A 1 5.06 5.55 18.13
CA MET A 1 4.32 5.10 16.94
C MET A 1 4.54 6.17 15.89
N ASP A 2 5.04 5.79 14.73
CA ASP A 2 5.24 6.74 13.62
C ASP A 2 3.95 6.74 12.80
N PHE A 3 3.27 7.88 12.79
CA PHE A 3 2.02 8.07 12.04
C PHE A 3 2.35 8.41 10.58
N PHE A 4 1.54 7.89 9.66
CA PHE A 4 1.63 8.24 8.26
C PHE A 4 0.64 9.35 7.92
N THR A 5 1.08 10.33 7.14
CA THR A 5 0.20 11.23 6.41
C THR A 5 0.10 10.73 4.96
N ILE A 6 -1.13 10.51 4.49
CA ILE A 6 -1.40 10.06 3.12
C ILE A 6 -2.20 11.15 2.41
N TYR A 7 -1.73 11.60 1.25
CA TYR A 7 -2.38 12.66 0.48
C TYR A 7 -1.99 12.62 -1.00
N LEU A 8 -2.69 13.41 -1.82
CA LEU A 8 -2.40 13.58 -3.23
C LEU A 8 -1.64 14.89 -3.45
N LYS A 9 -0.57 14.85 -4.25
CA LYS A 9 0.18 16.05 -4.68
C LYS A 9 0.69 15.88 -6.10
N ASN A 10 0.31 16.77 -7.01
CA ASN A 10 0.75 16.76 -8.41
C ASN A 10 0.55 15.39 -9.12
N ASN A 11 -0.59 14.73 -8.87
CA ASN A 11 -0.91 13.38 -9.36
C ASN A 11 -0.06 12.23 -8.78
N ASP A 12 0.76 12.53 -7.78
CA ASP A 12 1.46 11.52 -6.99
C ASP A 12 0.68 11.26 -5.69
N LEU A 13 0.46 9.98 -5.39
CA LEU A 13 0.12 9.53 -4.05
C LEU A 13 1.38 9.67 -3.18
N VAL A 14 1.26 10.46 -2.13
CA VAL A 14 2.34 10.69 -1.17
C VAL A 14 1.99 10.01 0.15
N ILE A 15 2.91 9.17 0.61
CA ILE A 15 2.87 8.52 1.93
C ILE A 15 4.10 9.02 2.69
N GLU A 16 3.90 9.81 3.73
CA GLU A 16 4.99 10.37 4.51
C GLU A 16 4.88 10.02 5.99
N ASN A 17 6.03 9.83 6.63
CA ASN A 17 6.16 9.73 8.08
C ASN A 17 7.10 10.84 8.57
N SER A 18 7.56 10.74 9.82
CA SER A 18 8.46 11.72 10.44
C SER A 18 9.81 11.86 9.71
N PHE A 19 10.23 10.85 8.94
CA PHE A 19 11.58 10.76 8.38
C PHE A 19 11.63 10.86 6.85
N THR A 20 10.65 10.27 6.18
CA THR A 20 10.64 10.07 4.72
C THR A 20 9.30 10.40 4.11
N ALA A 21 9.33 10.87 2.87
CA ALA A 21 8.17 10.94 1.98
C ALA A 21 8.39 9.99 0.81
N GLN A 22 7.47 9.06 0.62
CA GLN A 22 7.41 8.15 -0.53
C GLN A 22 6.37 8.67 -1.50
N LYS A 23 6.77 8.92 -2.75
CA LYS A 23 5.90 9.40 -3.82
C LYS A 23 5.72 8.30 -4.86
N ILE A 24 4.46 8.03 -5.18
CA ILE A 24 4.03 7.04 -6.15
C ILE A 24 3.17 7.74 -7.18
N ARG A 25 3.53 7.62 -8.46
CA ARG A 25 2.63 8.07 -9.53
C ARG A 25 1.39 7.17 -9.57
N LEU A 26 0.20 7.75 -9.54
CA LEU A 26 -1.05 6.98 -9.52
C LEU A 26 -1.16 6.01 -10.70
N ASP A 27 -0.80 6.44 -11.91
CA ASP A 27 -0.82 5.64 -13.14
C ASP A 27 0.16 4.45 -13.12
N SER A 28 1.15 4.49 -12.21
CA SER A 28 2.13 3.42 -12.02
C SER A 28 1.65 2.34 -11.06
N ILE A 29 0.60 2.58 -10.26
CA ILE A 29 0.06 1.59 -9.33
C ILE A 29 -0.44 0.38 -10.13
N ASP A 30 0.09 -0.78 -9.78
CA ASP A 30 -0.19 -2.05 -10.45
C ASP A 30 -1.23 -2.83 -9.64
N ASP A 31 -0.94 -3.12 -8.37
CA ASP A 31 -1.84 -3.86 -7.48
C ASP A 31 -1.81 -3.29 -6.06
N VAL A 32 -2.94 -3.31 -5.36
CA VAL A 32 -3.05 -2.92 -3.94
C VAL A 32 -3.75 -4.03 -3.15
N ILE A 33 -3.09 -4.52 -2.12
CA ILE A 33 -3.56 -5.62 -1.27
C ILE A 33 -3.61 -5.14 0.18
N ILE A 34 -4.72 -5.43 0.86
CA ILE A 34 -4.85 -5.22 2.30
C ILE A 34 -5.01 -6.55 2.99
N PHE A 35 -4.26 -6.74 4.07
CA PHE A 35 -4.37 -7.89 4.95
C PHE A 35 -5.17 -7.50 6.18
N SER A 36 -6.02 -8.40 6.66
CA SER A 36 -6.77 -8.24 7.89
C SER A 36 -5.82 -7.97 9.05
N ALA A 37 -6.28 -7.13 9.96
CA ALA A 37 -5.53 -6.69 11.11
C ALA A 37 -5.10 -7.85 12.02
N GLN A 38 -3.81 -7.92 12.38
CA GLN A 38 -3.34 -8.77 13.48
C GLN A 38 -3.62 -8.10 14.84
N GLU A 39 -3.57 -6.76 14.87
CA GLU A 39 -3.88 -5.91 16.03
C GLU A 39 -5.04 -4.99 15.64
N ARG A 40 -6.04 -4.85 16.51
CA ARG A 40 -7.23 -4.01 16.23
C ARG A 40 -6.82 -2.61 15.76
N GLY A 41 -7.43 -2.14 14.68
CA GLY A 41 -7.16 -0.84 14.06
C GLY A 41 -5.91 -0.75 13.18
N ARG A 42 -5.13 -1.83 13.00
CA ARG A 42 -3.88 -1.80 12.21
C ARG A 42 -3.87 -2.83 11.10
N PHE A 43 -3.71 -2.38 9.87
CA PHE A 43 -3.76 -3.20 8.67
C PHE A 43 -2.41 -3.24 7.98
N LYS A 44 -2.00 -4.42 7.54
CA LYS A 44 -0.83 -4.55 6.67
C LYS A 44 -1.27 -4.26 5.24
N VAL A 45 -0.55 -3.38 4.55
CA VAL A 45 -0.91 -2.91 3.21
C VAL A 45 0.29 -3.05 2.28
N PHE A 46 0.06 -3.70 1.15
CA PHE A 46 1.02 -3.84 0.07
C PHE A 46 0.55 -3.03 -1.14
N ILE A 47 1.42 -2.16 -1.65
CA ILE A 47 1.21 -1.39 -2.88
C ILE A 47 2.34 -1.76 -3.82
N PHE A 48 1.99 -2.27 -4.99
CA PHE A 48 2.94 -2.64 -6.05
C PHE A 48 2.84 -1.63 -7.19
N THR A 49 3.98 -1.29 -7.77
CA THR A 49 4.09 -0.27 -8.82
C THR A 49 4.91 -0.78 -10.00
N THR A 50 4.58 -0.28 -11.19
CA THR A 50 5.35 -0.53 -12.44
C THR A 50 6.55 0.40 -12.59
N LEU A 51 6.54 1.53 -11.88
CA LEU A 51 7.65 2.48 -11.82
C LEU A 51 8.24 2.55 -10.40
N PRO A 52 9.54 2.87 -10.27
CA PRO A 52 10.19 3.01 -8.97
C PRO A 52 9.55 4.08 -8.09
N ILE A 53 9.46 3.77 -6.80
CA ILE A 53 8.94 4.69 -5.78
C ILE A 53 10.02 5.71 -5.44
N ILE A 54 9.67 7.00 -5.55
CA ILE A 54 10.59 8.09 -5.23
C ILE A 54 10.55 8.31 -3.72
N THR A 55 11.68 8.12 -3.05
CA THR A 55 11.80 8.40 -1.61
C THR A 55 12.65 9.64 -1.39
N GLU A 56 12.12 10.56 -0.59
CA GLU A 56 12.77 11.81 -0.17
C GLU A 56 12.90 11.87 1.36
N ALA A 57 13.99 12.44 1.86
CA ALA A 57 14.13 12.72 3.29
C ALA A 57 13.30 13.95 3.65
N LYS A 58 12.56 13.90 4.74
CA LYS A 58 11.70 15.02 5.17
C LYS A 58 12.48 16.15 5.86
N SER A 59 13.67 15.85 6.36
CA SER A 59 14.56 16.83 6.99
C SER A 59 16.01 16.67 6.53
N GLU A 60 16.69 17.80 6.41
CA GLU A 60 18.09 17.90 6.01
C GLU A 60 19.11 17.81 7.15
N THR A 61 18.68 17.48 8.37
CA THR A 61 19.59 17.34 9.51
C THR A 61 20.66 16.28 9.20
N PHE A 62 21.90 16.49 9.65
CA PHE A 62 23.03 15.60 9.36
C PHE A 62 22.75 14.12 9.71
N ILE A 63 22.08 13.88 10.84
CA ILE A 63 21.65 12.53 11.27
C ILE A 63 20.65 11.93 10.27
N ASN A 64 19.67 12.72 9.82
CA ASN A 64 18.67 12.28 8.83
C ASN A 64 19.32 11.98 7.47
N LYS A 65 20.33 12.75 7.05
CA LYS A 65 21.09 12.47 5.81
C LYS A 65 21.81 11.12 5.87
N LEU A 66 22.43 10.78 7.01
CA LEU A 66 23.10 9.49 7.20
C LEU A 66 22.12 8.32 7.23
N VAL A 67 21.05 8.41 8.02
CA VAL A 67 20.00 7.39 8.11
C VAL A 67 19.33 7.17 6.75
N PHE A 68 19.03 8.25 6.03
CA PHE A 68 18.45 8.19 4.71
C PHE A 68 19.37 7.59 3.66
N SER A 69 20.68 7.86 3.72
CA SER A 69 21.66 7.24 2.83
C SER A 69 21.75 5.73 3.04
N ALA A 70 21.72 5.29 4.31
CA ALA A 70 21.64 3.87 4.63
C ALA A 70 20.32 3.27 4.10
N PHE A 71 19.19 3.91 4.37
CA PHE A 71 17.87 3.50 3.87
C PHE A 71 17.84 3.38 2.34
N LYS A 72 18.36 4.36 1.61
CA LYS A 72 18.46 4.35 0.15
C LYS A 72 19.30 3.20 -0.39
N THR A 73 20.29 2.74 0.37
CA THR A 73 21.15 1.62 -0.04
C THR A 73 20.39 0.29 0.05
N PHE A 74 19.55 0.13 1.07
CA PHE A 74 18.74 -1.07 1.26
C PHE A 74 17.43 -1.07 0.44
N ASN A 75 16.86 0.10 0.17
CA ASN A 75 15.55 0.28 -0.50
C ASN A 75 15.66 0.97 -1.86
N LYS A 76 16.81 0.86 -2.54
CA LYS A 76 17.05 1.57 -3.80
C LYS A 76 16.00 1.16 -4.84
N ASN A 77 15.14 2.10 -5.23
CA ASN A 77 14.16 1.95 -6.31
C ASN A 77 13.23 0.73 -6.14
N SER A 78 12.70 0.55 -4.92
CA SER A 78 11.65 -0.45 -4.71
C SER A 78 10.43 -0.11 -5.55
N ASN A 79 9.87 -1.13 -6.20
CA ASN A 79 8.58 -1.08 -6.89
C ASN A 79 7.44 -1.52 -5.95
N GLU A 80 7.68 -1.51 -4.64
CA GLU A 80 6.72 -1.93 -3.63
C GLU A 80 6.82 -1.11 -2.34
N ILE A 81 5.66 -0.82 -1.75
CA ILE A 81 5.52 -0.42 -0.35
C ILE A 81 4.85 -1.57 0.40
N LYS A 82 5.50 -2.00 1.47
CA LYS A 82 4.99 -3.03 2.39
C LYS A 82 5.04 -2.47 3.80
N THR A 83 3.93 -1.95 4.29
CA THR A 83 3.86 -1.28 5.61
C THR A 83 2.60 -1.63 6.37
N HIS A 84 2.49 -1.12 7.61
CA HIS A 84 1.29 -1.17 8.42
C HIS A 84 0.70 0.23 8.54
N PHE A 85 -0.60 0.34 8.30
CA PHE A 85 -1.36 1.58 8.43
C PHE A 85 -2.42 1.42 9.53
N GLU A 86 -2.69 2.50 10.23
CA GLU A 86 -3.88 2.62 11.07
C GLU A 86 -5.15 2.76 10.21
N GLU A 87 -6.30 2.45 10.79
CA GLU A 87 -7.59 2.51 10.10
C GLU A 87 -7.84 3.85 9.39
N LYS A 88 -7.52 4.97 10.03
CA LYS A 88 -7.66 6.31 9.45
C LYS A 88 -6.80 6.50 8.19
N GLU A 89 -5.59 5.97 8.21
CA GLU A 89 -4.63 6.05 7.10
C GLU A 89 -5.11 5.17 5.95
N VAL A 90 -5.55 3.94 6.24
CA VAL A 90 -6.18 3.05 5.24
C VAL A 90 -7.39 3.70 4.60
N ASN A 91 -8.30 4.27 5.39
CA ASN A 91 -9.50 4.95 4.86
C ASN A 91 -9.12 6.12 3.94
N THR A 92 -8.09 6.88 4.29
CA THR A 92 -7.59 7.98 3.46
C THR A 92 -6.98 7.46 2.16
N LEU A 93 -6.18 6.40 2.23
CA LEU A 93 -5.61 5.74 1.04
C LEU A 93 -6.72 5.23 0.13
N LEU A 94 -7.69 4.48 0.65
CA LEU A 94 -8.79 3.92 -0.12
C LEU A 94 -9.60 5.02 -0.83
N LYS A 95 -9.90 6.11 -0.13
CA LYS A 95 -10.58 7.26 -0.74
C LYS A 95 -9.80 7.83 -1.92
N ILE A 96 -8.49 8.08 -1.75
CA ILE A 96 -7.65 8.59 -2.83
C ILE A 96 -7.63 7.62 -4.01
N LEU A 97 -7.51 6.32 -3.75
CA LEU A 97 -7.52 5.32 -4.81
C LEU A 97 -8.85 5.33 -5.56
N ALA A 98 -10.00 5.29 -4.88
CA ALA A 98 -11.30 5.29 -5.54
C ALA A 98 -11.62 6.59 -6.31
N ASP A 99 -11.13 7.73 -5.83
CA ASP A 99 -11.33 9.02 -6.50
C ASP A 99 -10.46 9.13 -7.77
N ASN A 100 -9.41 8.31 -7.95
CA ASN A 100 -8.41 8.49 -9.00
C ASN A 100 -8.11 7.26 -9.87
N LEU A 101 -8.54 6.06 -9.48
CA LEU A 101 -8.32 4.81 -10.20
C LEU A 101 -9.65 4.13 -10.51
N ASP A 102 -9.74 3.53 -11.69
CA ASP A 102 -10.91 2.77 -12.07
C ASP A 102 -10.97 1.43 -11.34
N ASN A 103 -12.17 0.96 -11.02
CA ASN A 103 -12.44 -0.38 -10.47
C ASN A 103 -11.83 -0.66 -9.08
N VAL A 104 -11.64 0.37 -8.25
CA VAL A 104 -11.24 0.16 -6.85
C VAL A 104 -12.39 -0.48 -6.07
N MET A 105 -12.10 -1.60 -5.41
CA MET A 105 -13.06 -2.34 -4.60
C MET A 105 -12.91 -1.92 -3.14
N ILE A 106 -13.78 -1.03 -2.67
CA ILE A 106 -13.82 -0.60 -1.27
C ILE A 106 -14.91 -1.37 -0.53
N SER A 107 -14.51 -2.05 0.55
CA SER A 107 -15.46 -2.58 1.53
C SER A 107 -15.88 -1.46 2.48
N ASN A 108 -17.19 -1.21 2.61
CA ASN A 108 -17.73 -0.20 3.53
C ASN A 108 -17.45 -0.50 5.02
N ASP A 109 -17.02 -1.73 5.33
CA ASP A 109 -16.60 -2.16 6.65
C ASP A 109 -15.26 -2.93 6.54
N LEU A 110 -14.18 -2.33 7.06
CA LEU A 110 -12.84 -2.93 7.10
C LEU A 110 -12.64 -3.80 8.35
N GLU A 111 -13.13 -3.39 9.52
CA GLU A 111 -12.92 -4.11 10.78
C GLU A 111 -13.94 -5.21 11.06
N GLY A 112 -15.24 -4.98 10.82
CA GLY A 112 -16.35 -5.86 11.21
C GLY A 112 -16.66 -6.99 10.22
N SER A 113 -15.82 -7.14 9.21
CA SER A 113 -16.18 -7.84 7.99
C SER A 113 -15.95 -9.36 8.06
N LEU A 114 -17.03 -10.15 8.14
CA LEU A 114 -17.05 -11.55 7.67
C LEU A 114 -16.57 -11.69 6.20
N LEU A 115 -16.38 -10.57 5.48
CA LEU A 115 -15.94 -10.47 4.09
C LEU A 115 -14.42 -10.56 3.90
N TRP A 116 -13.60 -10.82 4.92
CA TRP A 116 -12.17 -11.15 4.73
C TRP A 116 -11.94 -12.52 4.12
N ARG A 117 -13.00 -13.22 3.73
CA ARG A 117 -12.93 -14.48 3.00
C ARG A 117 -13.28 -14.21 1.54
N GLU A 118 -12.28 -14.29 0.67
CA GLU A 118 -12.47 -14.21 -0.76
C GLU A 118 -12.36 -15.62 -1.35
N THR A 119 -13.26 -15.96 -2.28
CA THR A 119 -13.17 -17.21 -3.04
C THR A 119 -12.81 -16.85 -4.47
N ASP A 120 -11.61 -17.20 -4.89
CA ASP A 120 -11.09 -16.92 -6.23
C ASP A 120 -10.41 -18.17 -6.78
N ASN A 121 -10.73 -18.53 -8.03
CA ASN A 121 -10.17 -19.69 -8.72
C ASN A 121 -10.17 -21.00 -7.90
N GLY A 122 -11.22 -21.23 -7.10
CA GLY A 122 -11.36 -22.41 -6.23
C GLY A 122 -10.58 -22.34 -4.91
N PHE A 123 -9.83 -21.27 -4.66
CA PHE A 123 -9.15 -21.01 -3.39
C PHE A 123 -10.04 -20.16 -2.48
N THR A 124 -10.20 -20.60 -1.23
CA THR A 124 -10.75 -19.75 -0.16
C THR A 124 -9.60 -19.07 0.57
N ILE A 125 -9.41 -17.77 0.33
CA ILE A 125 -8.32 -16.97 0.91
C ILE A 125 -8.90 -16.14 2.04
N LYS A 126 -8.34 -16.30 3.25
CA LYS A 126 -8.81 -15.62 4.46
C LYS A 126 -7.85 -14.53 4.89
N GLY A 127 -8.39 -13.41 5.33
CA GLY A 127 -7.62 -12.30 5.90
C GLY A 127 -6.89 -11.46 4.87
N ILE A 128 -7.27 -11.53 3.58
CA ILE A 128 -6.65 -10.76 2.50
C ILE A 128 -7.77 -10.25 1.59
N LYS A 129 -7.64 -9.02 1.12
CA LYS A 129 -8.51 -8.43 0.10
C LYS A 129 -7.66 -7.78 -0.98
N LEU A 130 -8.03 -8.03 -2.23
CA LEU A 130 -7.55 -7.25 -3.37
C LEU A 130 -8.38 -5.97 -3.46
N ILE A 131 -7.72 -4.81 -3.37
CA ILE A 131 -8.38 -3.50 -3.45
C ILE A 131 -8.37 -2.99 -4.89
N TYR A 132 -7.27 -3.22 -5.59
CA TYR A 132 -7.07 -2.75 -6.95
C TYR A 132 -6.10 -3.67 -7.69
N SER A 133 -6.40 -3.94 -8.96
CA SER A 133 -5.47 -4.52 -9.92
C SER A 133 -5.65 -3.84 -11.26
N LYS A 134 -4.59 -3.20 -11.77
CA LYS A 134 -4.58 -2.48 -13.04
C LYS A 134 -4.98 -3.37 -14.22
N ASN A 135 -4.56 -4.63 -14.16
CA ASN A 135 -4.84 -5.63 -15.20
C ASN A 135 -6.10 -6.46 -14.91
N LYS A 136 -6.91 -6.07 -13.92
CA LYS A 136 -8.16 -6.76 -13.52
C LYS A 136 -7.96 -8.23 -13.17
N LEU A 137 -6.81 -8.55 -12.59
CA LEU A 137 -6.49 -9.91 -12.13
C LEU A 137 -7.30 -10.25 -10.87
N GLY A 138 -7.57 -11.54 -10.66
CA GLY A 138 -8.13 -12.05 -9.41
C GLY A 138 -7.12 -12.07 -8.27
N LEU A 139 -7.58 -12.12 -7.01
CA LEU A 139 -6.71 -12.15 -5.84
C LEU A 139 -5.67 -13.29 -5.91
N ALA A 140 -6.06 -14.50 -6.31
CA ALA A 140 -5.13 -15.64 -6.38
C ALA A 140 -4.01 -15.41 -7.41
N GLU A 141 -4.33 -14.77 -8.53
CA GLU A 141 -3.37 -14.43 -9.58
C GLU A 141 -2.40 -13.34 -9.13
N VAL A 142 -2.92 -12.28 -8.48
CA VAL A 142 -2.09 -11.21 -7.91
C VAL A 142 -1.15 -11.75 -6.84
N LEU A 143 -1.64 -12.63 -5.95
CA LEU A 143 -0.80 -13.24 -4.92
C LEU A 143 0.30 -14.12 -5.50
N LYS A 144 0.05 -14.84 -6.60
CA LYS A 144 1.08 -15.61 -7.32
C LYS A 144 2.08 -14.68 -8.02
N LYS A 145 1.60 -13.65 -8.72
CA LYS A 145 2.40 -12.65 -9.42
C LYS A 145 3.46 -12.02 -8.50
N HIS A 146 3.10 -11.74 -7.25
CA HIS A 146 3.99 -11.13 -6.26
C HIS A 146 4.65 -12.14 -5.30
N ASN A 147 4.60 -13.44 -5.61
CA ASN A 147 5.20 -14.53 -4.82
C ASN A 147 4.73 -14.58 -3.34
N ILE A 148 3.49 -14.15 -3.07
CA ILE A 148 2.87 -14.20 -1.74
C ILE A 148 2.22 -15.56 -1.51
N LEU A 149 1.55 -16.09 -2.55
CA LEU A 149 1.02 -17.46 -2.59
C LEU A 149 1.92 -18.30 -3.50
N ARG A 150 2.38 -19.45 -2.99
CA ARG A 150 3.18 -20.43 -3.75
C ARG A 150 2.31 -21.55 -4.28
#